data_AF-A0A944Y8V1-F1
#
_entry.id   AF-A0A944Y8V1-F1
#
_cell.length_a   1.000
_cell.length_b   1.000
_cell.length_c   1.000
_cell.angle_alpha   90.00
_cell.angle_beta   90.00
_cell.angle_gamma   90.00
#
_symmetry.space_group_name_H-M   'P 1'
#
loop_
_entity.id
_entity.type
_entity.pdbx_description
1 polymer ?
#
loop_
_entity_poly.entity_id
_entity_poly.type
_entity_poly.pdbx_seq_one_letter_code
_entity_poly.pdbx_strand_id
1 'polypeptide(L)'
;MESVNKTLGTAPLKLPKMATAQRIRPPKENLPQTPEERTRFLQYIRNYVAEYNPVPPMPMADVKVHADKVVEMLGCDPIYRDYIGVLINNEMWRDSLAAIPYERRLLLLPKCLRVESKCPAPFDEFGLLCKQCGLCSIQDLQNEAERLGYAVLVAEGSAIVMSLIQTGKIEAIVGVSCLSVLERAFPYMEAAAVPGVAVPLLQDDCIDTTVDLDWIWDYIHLTSEDRSLRLDLVGLRDEVDFCFTPASLDLIMGAGRGETEQLGREWLMRAGKRWRPFLAASVVHSMTDTKDESLSEDLKKICVAVECFHKASLIHDDIEDNDDKRYGEQTLHASHGIALALNVGDLLIGEGYRLIADTRLSPEQKNLMLQIASEGHRQLCRGQGAELSWMRSPVPMKAVEVLDIFRSKTAPAFEVALQMGAVFAGVDVHAEVKDTIHAYSEALGIAYQIRDDLSDHGEGGDTNDLEQMRPNLPMAIAYEKARDESKEMLETAWKRELNGTVSHKDIESLCADLKAIDRSEKLQEAYKEQAIRSIAELDNPSLKGLLRRLIGKIFNDTEIKGWCGEVVEDQLHAPQP
;
A
#
# COMPACT_ATOMS: atom_id res chain seq x y z
N MET A 1 -0.23 -42.36 -13.16
CA MET A 1 1.14 -42.54 -12.66
C MET A 1 1.40 -41.39 -11.72
N GLU A 2 1.66 -41.77 -10.48
CA GLU A 2 1.78 -41.05 -9.21
C GLU A 2 2.06 -39.54 -9.23
N SER A 3 1.14 -38.81 -8.60
CA SER A 3 1.33 -37.46 -8.06
C SER A 3 2.34 -37.50 -6.92
N VAL A 4 3.45 -36.80 -7.09
CA VAL A 4 4.50 -36.65 -6.07
C VAL A 4 4.00 -35.69 -4.98
N ASN A 5 3.46 -36.26 -3.90
CA ASN A 5 3.36 -35.59 -2.61
C ASN A 5 4.79 -35.38 -2.06
N LYS A 6 5.39 -34.22 -2.34
CA LYS A 6 6.63 -33.80 -1.71
C LYS A 6 6.29 -33.22 -0.33
N THR A 7 6.27 -34.09 0.67
CA THR A 7 6.44 -33.70 2.07
C THR A 7 7.73 -32.87 2.18
N LEU A 8 7.61 -31.61 2.62
CA LEU A 8 8.71 -30.76 3.07
C LEU A 8 9.52 -31.51 4.14
N GLY A 9 10.62 -32.13 3.74
CA GLY A 9 11.51 -32.86 4.62
C GLY A 9 12.40 -31.91 5.39
N THR A 10 11.94 -31.38 6.52
CA THR A 10 12.82 -30.75 7.50
C THR A 10 13.49 -31.85 8.32
N ALA A 11 14.78 -32.06 8.12
CA ALA A 11 15.57 -32.79 9.11
C ALA A 11 15.45 -32.02 10.46
N PRO A 12 15.25 -32.71 11.60
CA PRO A 12 15.08 -32.02 12.87
C PRO A 12 16.34 -31.19 13.18
N LEU A 13 16.15 -29.88 13.29
CA LEU A 13 17.19 -28.93 13.68
C LEU A 13 17.80 -29.40 15.00
N LYS A 14 19.12 -29.57 15.02
CA LYS A 14 19.85 -29.86 16.26
C LYS A 14 19.99 -28.56 17.04
N LEU A 15 19.04 -28.32 17.93
CA LEU A 15 19.05 -27.16 18.82
C LEU A 15 20.29 -27.23 19.75
N PRO A 16 21.03 -26.12 19.94
CA PRO A 16 22.06 -26.06 20.97
C PRO A 16 21.45 -26.34 22.35
N LYS A 17 22.14 -27.12 23.20
CA LYS A 17 21.74 -27.25 24.61
C LYS A 17 22.04 -25.93 25.31
N MET A 18 21.02 -25.07 25.39
CA MET A 18 21.15 -23.75 26.01
C MET A 18 21.22 -23.90 27.53
N ALA A 19 22.31 -23.43 28.11
CA ALA A 19 22.43 -23.24 29.56
C ALA A 19 21.94 -21.83 29.90
N THR A 20 20.66 -21.54 29.75
CA THR A 20 20.10 -20.25 30.18
C THR A 20 20.11 -20.21 31.71
N ALA A 21 20.74 -19.17 32.28
CA ALA A 21 20.72 -18.93 33.74
C ALA A 21 19.38 -18.34 34.23
N GLN A 22 18.37 -18.25 33.36
CA GLN A 22 17.06 -17.69 33.64
C GLN A 22 16.23 -18.61 34.53
N ARG A 23 15.45 -18.01 35.42
CA ARG A 23 14.49 -18.74 36.25
C ARG A 23 13.27 -19.10 35.41
N ILE A 24 12.83 -20.36 35.50
CA ILE A 24 11.57 -20.79 34.90
C ILE A 24 10.44 -20.18 35.73
N ARG A 25 9.58 -19.40 35.07
CA ARG A 25 8.39 -18.77 35.64
C ARG A 25 7.15 -19.29 34.90
N PRO A 26 5.99 -19.39 35.57
CA PRO A 26 4.76 -19.77 34.90
C PRO A 26 4.39 -18.74 33.82
N PRO A 27 3.71 -19.16 32.73
CA PRO A 27 3.10 -18.24 31.80
C PRO A 27 2.00 -17.39 32.45
N LYS A 28 1.65 -16.26 31.83
CA LYS A 28 0.45 -15.51 32.22
C LYS A 28 -0.83 -16.31 32.07
N GLU A 29 -1.86 -15.93 32.83
CA GLU A 29 -3.16 -16.61 32.84
C GLU A 29 -3.84 -16.64 31.46
N ASN A 30 -3.65 -15.60 30.65
CA ASN A 30 -4.17 -15.50 29.28
C ASN A 30 -3.32 -16.25 28.23
N LEU A 31 -2.41 -17.12 28.66
CA LEU A 31 -1.61 -17.99 27.82
C LEU A 31 -1.79 -19.46 28.25
N PRO A 32 -1.74 -20.43 27.31
CA PRO A 32 -1.77 -21.83 27.68
C PRO A 32 -0.54 -22.22 28.53
N GLN A 33 -0.78 -22.95 29.61
CA GLN A 33 0.18 -23.05 30.72
C GLN A 33 1.32 -24.02 30.42
N THR A 34 1.06 -25.07 29.65
CA THR A 34 2.06 -26.09 29.32
C THR A 34 2.54 -26.01 27.87
N PRO A 35 3.80 -26.38 27.59
CA PRO A 35 4.31 -26.47 26.22
C PRO A 35 3.45 -27.39 25.34
N GLU A 36 3.00 -28.53 25.86
CA GLU A 36 2.19 -29.50 25.12
C GLU A 36 0.85 -28.91 24.67
N GLU A 37 0.23 -28.09 25.52
CA GLU A 37 -1.01 -27.38 25.21
C GLU A 37 -0.79 -26.34 24.11
N ARG A 38 0.28 -25.54 24.20
CA ARG A 38 0.67 -24.56 23.17
C ARG A 38 0.94 -25.24 21.83
N THR A 39 1.67 -26.36 21.82
CA THR A 39 1.91 -27.16 20.60
C THR A 39 0.61 -27.73 20.02
N ARG A 40 -0.31 -28.22 20.86
CA ARG A 40 -1.63 -28.70 20.41
C ARG A 40 -2.44 -27.57 19.75
N PHE A 41 -2.45 -26.38 20.34
CA PHE A 41 -3.14 -25.22 19.76
C PHE A 41 -2.56 -24.85 18.41
N LEU A 42 -1.23 -24.75 18.31
CA LEU A 42 -0.55 -24.46 17.05
C LEU A 42 -0.88 -25.47 15.94
N GLN A 43 -0.86 -26.78 16.25
CA GLN A 43 -1.18 -27.82 15.27
C GLN A 43 -2.64 -27.75 14.82
N TYR A 44 -3.57 -27.45 15.72
CA TYR A 44 -4.97 -27.25 15.37
C TYR A 44 -5.15 -26.05 14.45
N ILE A 45 -4.49 -24.93 14.77
CA ILE A 45 -4.54 -23.69 13.99
C ILE A 45 -3.95 -23.88 12.59
N ARG A 46 -2.88 -24.66 12.45
CA ARG A 46 -2.35 -25.06 11.13
C ARG A 46 -3.41 -25.74 10.27
N ASN A 47 -4.13 -26.70 10.84
CA ASN A 47 -5.19 -27.40 10.12
C ASN A 47 -6.35 -26.44 9.79
N TYR A 48 -6.71 -25.56 10.72
CA TYR A 48 -7.73 -24.54 10.51
C TYR A 48 -7.37 -23.58 9.37
N VAL A 49 -6.15 -23.04 9.34
CA VAL A 49 -5.70 -22.14 8.27
C VAL A 49 -5.65 -22.88 6.94
N ALA A 50 -5.23 -24.14 6.91
CA ALA A 50 -5.26 -24.96 5.69
C ALA A 50 -6.67 -25.26 5.17
N GLU A 51 -7.67 -25.38 6.05
CA GLU A 51 -9.06 -25.69 5.69
C GLU A 51 -9.86 -24.44 5.30
N TYR A 52 -9.74 -23.36 6.09
CA TYR A 52 -10.53 -22.14 5.94
C TYR A 52 -9.83 -21.06 5.12
N ASN A 53 -8.54 -21.25 4.81
CA ASN A 53 -7.69 -20.37 3.98
C ASN A 53 -7.88 -18.85 4.24
N PRO A 54 -7.75 -18.35 5.49
CA PRO A 54 -7.80 -16.92 5.73
C PRO A 54 -6.63 -16.22 5.00
N VAL A 55 -6.93 -15.22 4.16
CA VAL A 55 -5.93 -14.58 3.29
C VAL A 55 -5.38 -13.28 3.89
N PRO A 56 -4.06 -13.19 4.15
CA PRO A 56 -3.43 -11.95 4.60
C PRO A 56 -3.21 -10.93 3.46
N PRO A 57 -3.05 -9.61 3.76
CA PRO A 57 -3.20 -8.97 5.07
C PRO A 57 -4.68 -8.97 5.51
N MET A 58 -4.91 -9.13 6.82
CA MET A 58 -6.24 -9.18 7.41
C MET A 58 -6.32 -8.27 8.63
N PRO A 59 -7.35 -7.40 8.73
CA PRO A 59 -7.59 -6.57 9.91
C PRO A 59 -7.72 -7.39 11.19
N MET A 60 -7.26 -6.82 12.31
CA MET A 60 -7.33 -7.48 13.63
C MET A 60 -8.77 -7.88 14.02
N ALA A 61 -9.77 -7.09 13.62
CA ALA A 61 -11.17 -7.41 13.87
C ALA A 61 -11.57 -8.74 13.22
N ASP A 62 -11.10 -9.00 12.00
CA ASP A 62 -11.41 -10.21 11.24
C ASP A 62 -10.59 -11.41 11.76
N VAL A 63 -9.33 -11.19 12.13
CA VAL A 63 -8.53 -12.20 12.83
C VAL A 63 -9.22 -12.64 14.13
N LYS A 64 -9.84 -11.71 14.86
CA LYS A 64 -10.61 -12.03 16.08
C LYS A 64 -11.85 -12.89 15.78
N VAL A 65 -12.52 -12.69 14.64
CA VAL A 65 -13.63 -13.55 14.21
C VAL A 65 -13.15 -14.99 13.95
N HIS A 66 -11.98 -15.17 13.33
CA HIS A 66 -11.39 -16.50 13.17
C HIS A 66 -10.95 -17.10 14.51
N ALA A 67 -10.35 -16.29 15.39
CA ALA A 67 -9.94 -16.73 16.71
C ALA A 67 -11.13 -17.21 17.56
N ASP A 68 -12.28 -16.54 17.49
CA ASP A 68 -13.51 -16.99 18.15
C ASP A 68 -13.95 -18.38 17.70
N LYS A 69 -13.98 -18.61 16.39
CA LYS A 69 -14.34 -19.91 15.82
C LYS A 69 -13.38 -20.98 16.32
N VAL A 70 -12.08 -20.70 16.34
CA VAL A 70 -11.07 -21.65 16.83
C VAL A 70 -11.22 -21.92 18.33
N VAL A 71 -11.49 -20.89 19.15
CA VAL A 71 -11.76 -21.05 20.59
C VAL A 71 -12.97 -21.97 20.81
N GLU A 72 -14.06 -21.73 20.08
CA GLU A 72 -15.27 -22.55 20.16
C GLU A 72 -15.01 -23.99 19.73
N MET A 73 -14.31 -24.20 18.60
CA MET A 73 -14.02 -25.54 18.09
C MET A 73 -13.00 -26.32 18.93
N LEU A 74 -12.01 -25.66 19.54
CA LEU A 74 -11.08 -26.26 20.49
C LEU A 74 -11.72 -26.57 21.84
N GLY A 75 -12.82 -25.87 22.18
CA GLY A 75 -13.45 -25.92 23.50
C GLY A 75 -12.54 -25.40 24.61
N CYS A 76 -11.71 -24.39 24.31
CA CYS A 76 -10.78 -23.79 25.28
C CYS A 76 -11.34 -22.52 25.92
N ASP A 77 -10.66 -22.00 26.95
CA ASP A 77 -11.07 -20.77 27.63
C ASP A 77 -10.96 -19.55 26.68
N PRO A 78 -12.01 -18.69 26.57
CA PRO A 78 -11.96 -17.46 25.78
C PRO A 78 -10.82 -16.50 26.14
N ILE A 79 -10.22 -16.62 27.33
CA ILE A 79 -9.04 -15.83 27.73
C ILE A 79 -7.84 -16.04 26.77
N TYR A 80 -7.80 -17.15 26.03
CA TYR A 80 -6.75 -17.44 25.04
C TYR A 80 -7.01 -16.84 23.65
N ARG A 81 -8.10 -16.10 23.45
CA ARG A 81 -8.51 -15.57 22.14
C ARG A 81 -7.40 -14.76 21.47
N ASP A 82 -6.78 -13.81 22.16
CA ASP A 82 -5.75 -12.95 21.55
C ASP A 82 -4.48 -13.76 21.24
N TYR A 83 -4.11 -14.73 22.09
CA TYR A 83 -3.03 -15.68 21.80
C TYR A 83 -3.30 -16.50 20.53
N ILE A 84 -4.51 -17.05 20.39
CA ILE A 84 -4.93 -17.80 19.20
C ILE A 84 -4.92 -16.89 17.97
N GLY A 85 -5.36 -15.63 18.10
CA GLY A 85 -5.30 -14.64 17.02
C GLY A 85 -3.88 -14.43 16.49
N VAL A 86 -2.88 -14.33 17.38
CA VAL A 86 -1.47 -14.25 16.97
C VAL A 86 -1.04 -15.48 16.18
N LEU A 87 -1.40 -16.68 16.65
CA LEU A 87 -1.04 -17.92 15.96
C LEU A 87 -1.73 -18.07 14.60
N ILE A 88 -2.99 -17.65 14.47
CA ILE A 88 -3.69 -17.63 13.17
C ILE A 88 -2.96 -16.70 12.21
N ASN A 89 -2.64 -15.47 12.64
CA ASN A 89 -1.86 -14.54 11.81
C ASN A 89 -0.51 -15.13 11.40
N ASN A 90 0.20 -15.79 12.33
CA ASN A 90 1.49 -16.40 12.02
C ASN A 90 1.37 -17.44 10.91
N GLU A 91 0.38 -18.32 11.00
CA GLU A 91 0.16 -19.39 10.03
C GLU A 91 -0.34 -18.85 8.68
N MET A 92 -1.13 -17.76 8.67
CA MET A 92 -1.49 -17.03 7.44
C MET A 92 -0.27 -16.49 6.69
N TRP A 93 0.71 -15.93 7.42
CA TRP A 93 1.91 -15.34 6.82
C TRP A 93 3.08 -16.33 6.66
N ARG A 94 2.95 -17.57 7.15
CA ARG A 94 4.07 -18.51 7.28
C ARG A 94 4.79 -18.77 5.97
N ASP A 95 4.03 -19.03 4.91
CA ASP A 95 4.60 -19.34 3.59
C ASP A 95 5.17 -18.07 2.93
N SER A 96 4.52 -16.92 3.14
CA SER A 96 5.02 -15.62 2.68
C SER A 96 6.35 -15.26 3.33
N LEU A 97 6.50 -15.52 4.64
CA LEU A 97 7.79 -15.37 5.33
C LEU A 97 8.84 -16.30 4.72
N ALA A 98 8.51 -17.57 4.52
CA ALA A 98 9.44 -18.59 4.01
C ALA A 98 9.98 -18.27 2.61
N ALA A 99 9.18 -17.63 1.75
CA ALA A 99 9.55 -17.23 0.39
C ALA A 99 10.60 -16.08 0.34
N ILE A 100 10.69 -15.27 1.39
CA ILE A 100 11.53 -14.06 1.39
C ILE A 100 12.99 -14.40 1.71
N PRO A 101 14.01 -13.88 1.01
CA PRO A 101 15.41 -14.14 1.35
C PRO A 101 15.78 -13.68 2.77
N TYR A 102 16.66 -14.41 3.46
CA TYR A 102 17.02 -14.12 4.86
C TYR A 102 17.58 -12.72 5.06
N GLU A 103 18.37 -12.23 4.12
CA GLU A 103 18.98 -10.89 4.10
C GLU A 103 17.97 -9.74 4.03
N ARG A 104 16.72 -10.03 3.64
CA ARG A 104 15.61 -9.07 3.67
C ARG A 104 14.69 -9.28 4.88
N ARG A 105 15.07 -10.08 5.87
CA ARG A 105 14.27 -10.33 7.08
C ARG A 105 14.87 -9.66 8.33
N LEU A 106 14.00 -9.22 9.21
CA LEU A 106 14.35 -8.67 10.53
C LEU A 106 13.93 -9.65 11.62
N LEU A 107 14.87 -10.00 12.50
CA LEU A 107 14.57 -10.62 13.78
C LEU A 107 14.49 -9.52 14.84
N LEU A 108 13.30 -9.31 15.40
CA LEU A 108 13.06 -8.32 16.44
C LEU A 108 12.92 -9.02 17.80
N LEU A 109 13.91 -8.80 18.67
CA LEU A 109 13.96 -9.38 20.01
C LEU A 109 13.69 -8.31 21.08
N PRO A 110 13.01 -8.64 22.17
CA PRO A 110 12.79 -7.70 23.25
C PRO A 110 13.94 -7.78 24.26
N LYS A 111 14.31 -6.64 24.85
CA LYS A 111 15.38 -6.58 25.85
C LYS A 111 15.07 -7.41 27.11
N CYS A 112 13.79 -7.65 27.39
CA CYS A 112 13.32 -8.39 28.57
C CYS A 112 13.65 -9.90 28.54
N LEU A 113 14.19 -10.44 27.45
CA LEU A 113 14.79 -11.78 27.44
C LEU A 113 16.16 -11.82 28.15
N ARG A 114 16.78 -10.67 28.45
CA ARG A 114 18.06 -10.64 29.15
C ARG A 114 17.87 -11.00 30.62
N VAL A 115 18.96 -11.47 31.26
CA VAL A 115 19.04 -11.51 32.73
C VAL A 115 19.36 -10.09 33.21
N GLU A 116 18.35 -9.31 33.55
CA GLU A 116 18.45 -7.86 33.78
C GLU A 116 19.53 -7.50 34.80
N SER A 117 19.55 -8.21 35.93
CA SER A 117 20.48 -7.95 37.04
C SER A 117 21.96 -8.19 36.71
N LYS A 118 22.27 -8.90 35.61
CA LYS A 118 23.63 -9.34 35.28
C LYS A 118 24.07 -8.99 33.87
N CYS A 119 23.17 -8.49 33.01
CA CYS A 119 23.46 -8.23 31.62
C CYS A 119 24.40 -7.00 31.50
N PRO A 120 25.61 -7.16 30.91
CA PRO A 120 26.57 -6.06 30.79
C PRO A 120 26.36 -5.20 29.53
N ALA A 121 25.32 -5.49 28.74
CA ALA A 121 25.08 -4.84 27.46
C ALA A 121 24.65 -3.38 27.65
N PRO A 122 25.29 -2.41 26.95
CA PRO A 122 24.86 -1.03 26.94
C PRO A 122 23.62 -0.83 26.07
N PHE A 123 23.00 0.34 26.20
CA PHE A 123 21.91 0.80 25.35
C PHE A 123 22.38 1.98 24.51
N ASP A 124 21.93 2.03 23.26
CA ASP A 124 22.02 3.22 22.40
C ASP A 124 20.61 3.72 22.05
N GLU A 125 20.52 4.64 21.08
CA GLU A 125 19.24 5.16 20.60
C GLU A 125 18.40 4.10 19.85
N PHE A 126 19.01 3.01 19.41
CA PHE A 126 18.35 1.95 18.63
C PHE A 126 17.93 0.74 19.48
N GLY A 127 18.61 0.45 20.59
CA GLY A 127 18.25 -0.64 21.50
C GLY A 127 19.39 -1.17 22.37
N LEU A 128 19.27 -2.43 22.77
CA LEU A 128 20.27 -3.15 23.56
C LEU A 128 21.39 -3.67 22.65
N LEU A 129 22.64 -3.31 22.95
CA LEU A 129 23.81 -3.80 22.22
C LEU A 129 24.38 -5.06 22.89
N CYS A 130 23.90 -6.23 22.48
CA CYS A 130 24.30 -7.51 23.06
C CYS A 130 25.83 -7.70 23.07
N LYS A 131 26.40 -7.94 24.26
CA LYS A 131 27.84 -8.22 24.45
C LYS A 131 28.17 -9.71 24.44
N GLN A 132 27.24 -10.56 24.02
CA GLN A 132 27.44 -12.02 23.92
C GLN A 132 27.97 -12.63 25.24
N CYS A 133 27.33 -12.28 26.36
CA CYS A 133 27.75 -12.71 27.70
C CYS A 133 27.35 -14.15 28.08
N GLY A 134 26.58 -14.85 27.25
CA GLY A 134 26.12 -16.23 27.46
C GLY A 134 25.03 -16.42 28.51
N LEU A 135 24.45 -15.35 29.05
CA LEU A 135 23.48 -15.43 30.16
C LEU A 135 22.04 -15.71 29.73
N CYS A 136 21.69 -15.42 28.48
CA CYS A 136 20.32 -15.47 27.95
C CYS A 136 20.33 -15.90 26.48
N SER A 137 19.14 -16.13 25.91
CA SER A 137 18.95 -16.60 24.54
C SER A 137 19.26 -15.59 23.45
N ILE A 138 19.33 -14.29 23.78
CA ILE A 138 19.54 -13.21 22.80
C ILE A 138 20.80 -13.46 21.96
N GLN A 139 21.90 -13.87 22.59
CA GLN A 139 23.16 -14.13 21.89
C GLN A 139 23.03 -15.24 20.84
N ASP A 140 22.44 -16.38 21.21
CA ASP A 140 22.37 -17.54 20.32
C ASP A 140 21.45 -17.25 19.13
N LEU A 141 20.31 -16.61 19.40
CA LEU A 141 19.36 -16.17 18.36
C LEU A 141 19.98 -15.12 17.44
N GLN A 142 20.68 -14.13 18.00
CA GLN A 142 21.36 -13.10 17.21
C GLN A 142 22.43 -13.70 16.31
N ASN A 143 23.32 -14.53 16.87
CA ASN A 143 24.40 -15.17 16.12
C ASN A 143 23.86 -16.02 14.97
N GLU A 144 22.80 -16.78 15.20
CA GLU A 144 22.22 -17.62 14.16
C GLU A 144 21.52 -16.79 13.08
N ALA A 145 20.70 -15.82 13.48
CA ALA A 145 19.98 -14.98 12.54
C ALA A 145 20.96 -14.19 11.66
N GLU A 146 22.01 -13.60 12.24
CA GLU A 146 23.09 -12.93 11.49
C GLU A 146 23.83 -13.90 10.55
N ARG A 147 24.07 -15.15 10.98
CA ARG A 147 24.68 -16.20 10.13
C ARG A 147 23.80 -16.55 8.92
N LEU A 148 22.48 -16.55 9.09
CA LEU A 148 21.53 -16.76 8.00
C LEU A 148 21.41 -15.52 7.10
N GLY A 149 21.73 -14.32 7.61
CA GLY A 149 21.74 -13.06 6.89
C GLY A 149 20.76 -12.01 7.42
N TYR A 150 19.97 -12.32 8.44
CA TYR A 150 18.98 -11.41 9.01
C TYR A 150 19.62 -10.11 9.51
N ALA A 151 18.87 -9.02 9.40
CA ALA A 151 19.05 -7.91 10.33
C ALA A 151 18.50 -8.33 11.70
N VAL A 152 19.21 -8.00 12.78
CA VAL A 152 18.76 -8.29 14.14
C VAL A 152 18.67 -6.99 14.92
N LEU A 153 17.53 -6.76 15.57
CA LEU A 153 17.34 -5.61 16.45
C LEU A 153 16.85 -6.09 17.81
N VAL A 154 17.50 -5.63 18.88
CA VAL A 154 17.07 -5.89 20.25
C VAL A 154 16.49 -4.61 20.83
N ALA A 155 15.22 -4.33 20.54
CA ALA A 155 14.58 -3.06 20.85
C ALA A 155 13.10 -3.20 21.16
N GLU A 156 12.55 -2.18 21.81
CA GLU A 156 11.11 -2.06 22.09
C GLU A 156 10.44 -0.99 21.20
N GLY A 157 11.22 -0.23 20.43
CA GLY A 157 10.73 0.92 19.65
C GLY A 157 10.21 0.54 18.26
N SER A 158 8.96 0.91 17.97
CA SER A 158 8.32 0.71 16.66
C SER A 158 8.86 1.62 15.57
N ALA A 159 9.37 2.81 15.91
CA ALA A 159 9.79 3.82 14.92
C ALA A 159 10.91 3.34 13.98
N ILE A 160 11.94 2.67 14.52
CA ILE A 160 13.06 2.15 13.74
C ILE A 160 12.60 1.01 12.83
N VAL A 161 11.76 0.12 13.36
CA VAL A 161 11.18 -0.99 12.60
C VAL A 161 10.37 -0.44 11.42
N MET A 162 9.54 0.58 11.65
CA MET A 162 8.77 1.23 10.59
C MET A 162 9.67 1.90 9.56
N SER A 163 10.73 2.59 9.98
CA SER A 163 11.71 3.18 9.05
C SER A 163 12.39 2.11 8.18
N LEU A 164 12.78 0.97 8.75
CA LEU A 164 13.38 -0.15 8.02
C LEU A 164 12.41 -0.77 6.99
N ILE A 165 11.12 -0.86 7.34
CA ILE A 165 10.06 -1.29 6.42
C ILE A 165 9.88 -0.27 5.28
N GLN A 166 9.76 1.01 5.63
CA GLN A 166 9.51 2.09 4.67
C GLN A 166 10.64 2.26 3.65
N THR A 167 11.88 2.08 4.10
CA THR A 167 13.06 2.12 3.20
C THR A 167 13.15 0.90 2.28
N GLY A 168 12.30 -0.12 2.47
CA GLY A 168 12.32 -1.36 1.69
C GLY A 168 13.51 -2.28 2.00
N LYS A 169 14.33 -1.94 3.01
CA LYS A 169 15.47 -2.77 3.44
C LYS A 169 15.01 -4.07 4.06
N ILE A 170 13.90 -4.02 4.80
CA ILE A 170 13.30 -5.17 5.44
C ILE A 170 11.95 -5.45 4.81
N GLU A 171 11.75 -6.72 4.52
CA GLU A 171 10.61 -7.25 3.84
C GLU A 171 9.74 -8.10 4.74
N ALA A 172 10.30 -8.80 5.72
CA ALA A 172 9.49 -9.55 6.68
C ALA A 172 10.10 -9.53 8.08
N ILE A 173 9.25 -9.79 9.07
CA ILE A 173 9.61 -9.69 10.49
C ILE A 173 9.30 -11.00 11.19
N VAL A 174 10.29 -11.53 11.90
CA VAL A 174 10.11 -12.51 12.97
C VAL A 174 10.22 -11.73 14.29
N GLY A 175 9.09 -11.53 14.97
CA GLY A 175 9.01 -10.75 16.19
C GLY A 175 8.91 -11.63 17.43
N VAL A 176 9.47 -11.16 18.54
CA VAL A 176 9.23 -11.74 19.87
C VAL A 176 8.75 -10.61 20.78
N SER A 177 7.56 -10.74 21.37
CA SER A 177 7.02 -9.69 22.24
C SER A 177 5.85 -10.20 23.08
N CYS A 178 5.44 -9.44 24.09
CA CYS A 178 4.23 -9.76 24.85
C CYS A 178 2.97 -9.42 24.03
N LEU A 179 1.86 -10.09 24.36
CA LEU A 179 0.59 -9.94 23.62
C LEU A 179 0.13 -8.47 23.51
N SER A 180 0.23 -7.69 24.59
CA SER A 180 -0.20 -6.28 24.60
C SER A 180 0.63 -5.38 23.68
N VAL A 181 1.90 -5.69 23.46
CA VAL A 181 2.74 -4.97 22.49
C VAL A 181 2.42 -5.43 21.08
N LEU A 182 2.24 -6.74 20.87
CA LEU A 182 1.87 -7.29 19.56
C LEU A 182 0.56 -6.68 19.04
N GLU A 183 -0.48 -6.62 19.87
CA GLU A 183 -1.78 -5.99 19.53
C GLU A 183 -1.65 -4.56 19.01
N ARG A 184 -0.71 -3.78 19.54
CA ARG A 184 -0.44 -2.42 19.09
C ARG A 184 0.41 -2.36 17.82
N ALA A 185 1.25 -3.36 17.57
CA ALA A 185 2.12 -3.43 16.40
C ALA A 185 1.40 -3.95 15.15
N PHE A 186 0.41 -4.83 15.31
CA PHE A 186 -0.32 -5.47 14.21
C PHE A 186 -0.93 -4.50 13.19
N PRO A 187 -1.64 -3.43 13.59
CA PRO A 187 -2.24 -2.50 12.63
C PRO A 187 -1.22 -1.88 11.67
N TYR A 188 -0.01 -1.60 12.13
CA TYR A 188 1.05 -1.05 11.29
C TYR A 188 1.59 -2.08 10.29
N MET A 189 1.78 -3.32 10.73
CA MET A 189 2.21 -4.43 9.87
C MET A 189 1.17 -4.77 8.80
N GLU A 190 -0.11 -4.79 9.19
CA GLU A 190 -1.26 -5.01 8.32
C GLU A 190 -1.39 -3.89 7.28
N ALA A 191 -1.34 -2.63 7.70
CA ALA A 191 -1.41 -1.48 6.82
C ALA A 191 -0.25 -1.45 5.80
N ALA A 192 0.95 -1.82 6.22
CA ALA A 192 2.12 -1.93 5.34
C ALA A 192 2.16 -3.24 4.52
N ALA A 193 1.23 -4.18 4.76
CA ALA A 193 1.20 -5.54 4.24
C ALA A 193 2.57 -6.24 4.32
N VAL A 194 3.22 -6.14 5.48
CA VAL A 194 4.51 -6.77 5.75
C VAL A 194 4.26 -8.14 6.38
N PRO A 195 4.75 -9.24 5.79
CA PRO A 195 4.70 -10.56 6.43
C PRO A 195 5.37 -10.52 7.80
N GLY A 196 4.57 -10.79 8.83
CA GLY A 196 4.99 -10.73 10.22
C GLY A 196 4.52 -11.96 10.96
N VAL A 197 5.46 -12.72 11.50
CA VAL A 197 5.18 -13.78 12.48
C VAL A 197 5.71 -13.34 13.85
N ALA A 198 4.98 -13.69 14.90
CA ALA A 198 5.34 -13.30 16.26
C ALA A 198 5.29 -14.49 17.23
N VAL A 199 6.30 -14.62 18.08
CA VAL A 199 6.30 -15.58 19.19
C VAL A 199 5.98 -14.84 20.49
N PRO A 200 4.82 -15.09 21.13
CA PRO A 200 4.45 -14.42 22.37
C PRO A 200 5.40 -14.75 23.51
N LEU A 201 5.82 -13.72 24.26
CA LEU A 201 6.48 -13.93 25.55
C LEU A 201 5.50 -14.57 26.54
N LEU A 202 6.03 -15.43 27.41
CA LEU A 202 5.25 -16.12 28.44
C LEU A 202 4.93 -15.21 29.64
N GLN A 203 5.66 -14.10 29.79
CA GLN A 203 5.38 -13.05 30.79
C GLN A 203 5.43 -11.66 30.14
N ASP A 204 4.85 -10.65 30.78
CA ASP A 204 4.89 -9.25 30.33
C ASP A 204 5.27 -8.24 31.42
N ASP A 205 5.88 -8.73 32.50
CA ASP A 205 6.50 -7.90 33.54
C ASP A 205 7.81 -7.24 33.09
N CYS A 206 8.20 -7.42 31.82
CA CYS A 206 9.38 -6.85 31.17
C CYS A 206 10.73 -7.17 31.83
N ILE A 207 10.79 -8.17 32.71
CA ILE A 207 12.00 -8.54 33.47
C ILE A 207 12.19 -10.05 33.41
N ASP A 208 13.34 -10.51 32.92
CA ASP A 208 13.73 -11.93 32.89
C ASP A 208 12.64 -12.86 32.29
N THR A 209 12.03 -12.40 31.19
CA THR A 209 10.94 -13.11 30.51
C THR A 209 11.42 -14.34 29.75
N THR A 210 10.52 -15.31 29.59
CA THR A 210 10.75 -16.54 28.83
C THR A 210 9.82 -16.63 27.62
N VAL A 211 10.18 -17.51 26.68
CA VAL A 211 9.49 -17.70 25.40
C VAL A 211 9.67 -19.15 24.94
N ASP A 212 8.78 -19.65 24.08
CA ASP A 212 8.97 -20.92 23.39
C ASP A 212 10.08 -20.79 22.33
N LEU A 213 11.32 -21.04 22.76
CA LEU A 213 12.52 -20.85 21.95
C LEU A 213 12.47 -21.67 20.66
N ASP A 214 12.01 -22.92 20.73
CA ASP A 214 11.92 -23.84 19.59
C ASP A 214 11.14 -23.22 18.42
N TRP A 215 10.09 -22.44 18.71
CA TRP A 215 9.29 -21.79 17.68
C TRP A 215 10.05 -20.65 17.00
N ILE A 216 10.85 -19.89 17.74
CA ILE A 216 11.70 -18.86 17.14
C ILE A 216 12.71 -19.51 16.21
N TRP A 217 13.34 -20.61 16.64
CA TRP A 217 14.28 -21.38 15.82
C TRP A 217 13.61 -21.90 14.55
N ASP A 218 12.40 -22.43 14.64
CA ASP A 218 11.64 -22.86 13.48
C ASP A 218 11.37 -21.69 12.52
N TYR A 219 10.88 -20.55 13.02
CA TYR A 219 10.55 -19.39 12.18
C TYR A 219 11.77 -18.76 11.51
N ILE A 220 12.92 -18.63 12.18
CA ILE A 220 14.13 -18.05 11.57
C ILE A 220 14.74 -18.96 10.50
N HIS A 221 14.47 -20.27 10.56
CA HIS A 221 14.91 -21.25 9.56
C HIS A 221 13.90 -21.52 8.45
N LEU A 222 12.73 -20.87 8.48
CA LEU A 222 11.73 -21.08 7.43
C LEU A 222 12.28 -20.63 6.08
N THR A 223 12.26 -21.54 5.11
CA THR A 223 12.62 -21.24 3.73
C THR A 223 11.73 -22.03 2.80
N SER A 224 11.41 -21.43 1.66
CA SER A 224 10.69 -22.06 0.56
C SER A 224 11.56 -22.01 -0.70
N GLU A 225 11.48 -23.07 -1.52
CA GLU A 225 11.98 -23.02 -2.90
C GLU A 225 11.10 -22.11 -3.78
N ASP A 226 9.87 -21.86 -3.36
CA ASP A 226 8.91 -20.98 -3.99
C ASP A 226 9.09 -19.54 -3.49
N ARG A 227 9.53 -18.66 -4.39
CA ARG A 227 9.72 -17.22 -4.16
C ARG A 227 8.56 -16.36 -4.70
N SER A 228 7.51 -16.97 -5.25
CA SER A 228 6.42 -16.27 -5.95
C SER A 228 5.58 -15.35 -5.07
N LEU A 229 5.59 -15.56 -3.74
CA LEU A 229 4.68 -14.89 -2.81
C LEU A 229 4.97 -13.40 -2.59
N ARG A 230 6.18 -12.92 -2.89
CA ARG A 230 6.52 -11.50 -2.73
C ARG A 230 7.13 -10.89 -3.98
N LEU A 231 6.43 -9.89 -4.50
CA LEU A 231 6.89 -9.04 -5.60
C LEU A 231 8.06 -8.16 -5.18
N ASP A 232 9.17 -8.20 -5.93
CA ASP A 232 10.18 -7.14 -5.90
C ASP A 232 9.62 -5.90 -6.61
N LEU A 233 8.87 -5.09 -5.85
CA LEU A 233 8.27 -3.87 -6.35
C LEU A 233 9.31 -2.81 -6.75
N VAL A 234 10.56 -2.90 -6.27
CA VAL A 234 11.63 -1.95 -6.63
C VAL A 234 12.21 -2.36 -7.97
N GLY A 235 12.61 -3.62 -8.13
CA GLY A 235 13.09 -4.14 -9.42
C GLY A 235 12.04 -4.01 -10.53
N LEU A 236 10.78 -4.32 -10.23
CA LEU A 236 9.69 -4.16 -11.18
C LEU A 236 9.46 -2.69 -11.57
N ARG A 237 9.68 -1.77 -10.63
CA ARG A 237 9.59 -0.33 -10.91
C ARG A 237 10.70 0.11 -11.85
N ASP A 238 11.91 -0.36 -11.63
CA ASP A 238 13.07 -0.08 -12.49
C ASP A 238 12.84 -0.61 -13.92
N GLU A 239 12.28 -1.81 -14.07
CA GLU A 239 11.91 -2.38 -15.37
C GLU A 239 10.83 -1.59 -16.10
N VAL A 240 9.82 -1.10 -15.37
CA VAL A 240 8.79 -0.22 -15.94
C VAL A 240 9.40 1.11 -16.36
N ASP A 241 10.27 1.69 -15.54
CA ASP A 241 10.97 2.94 -15.86
C ASP A 241 11.89 2.76 -17.08
N PHE A 242 12.50 1.59 -17.24
CA PHE A 242 13.31 1.22 -18.40
C PHE A 242 12.51 1.20 -19.71
N CYS A 243 11.21 0.86 -19.67
CA CYS A 243 10.32 0.88 -20.85
C CYS A 243 10.23 2.26 -21.52
N PHE A 244 10.48 3.33 -20.76
CA PHE A 244 10.39 4.72 -21.22
C PHE A 244 11.75 5.35 -21.50
N THR A 245 12.80 4.54 -21.65
CA THR A 245 14.08 5.01 -22.19
C THR A 245 14.00 5.13 -23.72
N PRO A 246 14.81 6.00 -24.36
CA PRO A 246 14.78 6.18 -25.81
C PRO A 246 14.92 4.86 -26.58
N ALA A 247 15.91 4.05 -26.20
CA ALA A 247 16.18 2.77 -26.85
C ALA A 247 15.03 1.76 -26.69
N SER A 248 14.39 1.74 -25.52
CA SER A 248 13.26 0.83 -25.26
C SER A 248 12.01 1.26 -26.02
N LEU A 249 11.70 2.56 -26.05
CA LEU A 249 10.58 3.08 -26.85
C LEU A 249 10.76 2.81 -28.35
N ASP A 250 11.98 2.94 -28.88
CA ASP A 250 12.25 2.62 -30.28
C ASP A 250 12.04 1.13 -30.60
N LEU A 251 12.35 0.24 -29.66
CA LEU A 251 12.09 -1.20 -29.79
C LEU A 251 10.59 -1.52 -29.69
N ILE A 252 9.89 -0.92 -28.73
CA ILE A 252 8.48 -1.21 -28.44
C ILE A 252 7.55 -0.58 -29.49
N MET A 253 7.80 0.68 -29.85
CA MET A 253 6.94 1.46 -30.74
C MET A 253 7.41 1.42 -32.21
N GLY A 254 8.63 0.97 -32.48
CA GLY A 254 9.25 0.98 -33.81
C GLY A 254 9.86 2.34 -34.17
N ALA A 255 10.32 2.51 -35.42
CA ALA A 255 10.98 3.75 -35.86
C ALA A 255 9.99 4.91 -36.05
N GLY A 256 10.29 6.05 -35.44
CA GLY A 256 9.47 7.26 -35.49
C GLY A 256 9.48 7.91 -36.87
N ARG A 257 8.31 8.34 -37.36
CA ARG A 257 8.15 9.01 -38.64
C ARG A 257 7.60 10.42 -38.44
N GLY A 258 8.48 11.41 -38.64
CA GLY A 258 8.11 12.82 -38.59
C GLY A 258 8.03 13.39 -37.17
N GLU A 259 7.74 14.68 -37.11
CA GLU A 259 7.84 15.49 -35.90
C GLU A 259 6.81 15.11 -34.83
N THR A 260 5.57 14.78 -35.21
CA THR A 260 4.51 14.42 -34.25
C THR A 260 4.85 13.14 -33.47
N GLU A 261 5.34 12.10 -34.14
CA GLU A 261 5.76 10.85 -33.46
C GLU A 261 6.97 11.09 -32.56
N GLN A 262 7.91 11.95 -32.99
CA GLN A 262 9.06 12.31 -32.18
C GLN A 262 8.63 13.05 -30.90
N LEU A 263 7.76 14.06 -31.01
CA LEU A 263 7.25 14.80 -29.86
C LEU A 263 6.44 13.92 -28.90
N GLY A 264 5.63 12.99 -29.43
CA GLY A 264 4.89 12.02 -28.61
C GLY A 264 5.83 11.14 -27.78
N ARG A 265 6.93 10.66 -28.37
CA ARG A 265 7.94 9.87 -27.66
C ARG A 265 8.68 10.71 -26.62
N GLU A 266 9.11 11.92 -26.99
CA GLU A 266 9.73 12.85 -26.07
C GLU A 266 8.84 13.11 -24.84
N TRP A 267 7.54 13.29 -25.06
CA TRP A 267 6.56 13.45 -23.99
C TRP A 267 6.40 12.22 -23.09
N LEU A 268 6.42 11.01 -23.67
CA LEU A 268 6.42 9.74 -22.93
C LEU A 268 7.68 9.59 -22.06
N MET A 269 8.84 10.05 -22.55
CA MET A 269 10.12 9.98 -21.82
C MET A 269 10.19 10.95 -20.63
N ARG A 270 9.42 12.04 -20.65
CA ARG A 270 9.41 13.03 -19.56
C ARG A 270 9.02 12.40 -18.22
N ALA A 271 9.54 13.01 -17.16
CA ALA A 271 9.32 12.59 -15.78
C ALA A 271 7.84 12.40 -15.45
N GLY A 272 7.57 11.46 -14.54
CA GLY A 272 6.24 11.11 -14.07
C GLY A 272 6.31 9.96 -13.08
N LYS A 273 5.33 9.84 -12.18
CA LYS A 273 5.31 8.78 -11.17
C LYS A 273 4.98 7.40 -11.77
N ARG A 274 4.65 7.27 -13.06
CA ARG A 274 4.43 6.01 -13.81
C ARG A 274 3.65 4.94 -13.03
N TRP A 275 2.64 5.36 -12.28
CA TRP A 275 1.87 4.47 -11.42
C TRP A 275 1.03 3.48 -12.20
N ARG A 276 0.44 3.92 -13.31
CA ARG A 276 -0.45 3.11 -14.14
C ARG A 276 0.27 1.97 -14.86
N PRO A 277 1.40 2.17 -15.57
CA PRO A 277 2.16 1.06 -16.12
C PRO A 277 2.73 0.14 -15.03
N PHE A 278 3.18 0.72 -13.91
CA PHE A 278 3.65 -0.06 -12.76
C PHE A 278 2.55 -0.97 -12.18
N LEU A 279 1.33 -0.47 -12.10
CA LEU A 279 0.17 -1.22 -11.66
C LEU A 279 -0.16 -2.40 -12.56
N ALA A 280 -0.21 -2.17 -13.88
CA ALA A 280 -0.47 -3.22 -14.85
C ALA A 280 0.58 -4.35 -14.73
N ALA A 281 1.86 -3.99 -14.66
CA ALA A 281 2.94 -4.96 -14.47
C ALA A 281 2.85 -5.70 -13.13
N SER A 282 2.52 -4.99 -12.05
CA SER A 282 2.44 -5.56 -10.70
C SER A 282 1.29 -6.57 -10.57
N VAL A 283 0.15 -6.32 -11.23
CA VAL A 283 -0.96 -7.28 -11.27
C VAL A 283 -0.58 -8.54 -12.04
N VAL A 284 0.15 -8.43 -13.15
CA VAL A 284 0.62 -9.63 -13.87
C VAL A 284 1.49 -10.48 -12.94
N HIS A 285 2.52 -9.88 -12.34
CA HIS A 285 3.43 -10.63 -11.48
C HIS A 285 2.76 -11.17 -10.21
N SER A 286 1.70 -10.53 -9.71
CA SER A 286 0.97 -11.04 -8.53
C SER A 286 0.08 -12.24 -8.87
N MET A 287 -0.29 -12.40 -10.14
CA MET A 287 -1.24 -13.41 -10.60
C MET A 287 -0.60 -14.50 -11.47
N THR A 288 0.67 -14.37 -11.84
CA THR A 288 1.41 -15.35 -12.63
C THR A 288 2.61 -15.91 -11.87
N ASP A 289 2.89 -17.21 -11.99
CA ASP A 289 4.08 -17.87 -11.43
C ASP A 289 5.33 -17.59 -12.30
N THR A 290 5.58 -16.32 -12.60
CA THR A 290 6.74 -15.87 -13.37
C THR A 290 7.93 -15.71 -12.44
N LYS A 291 8.88 -16.65 -12.54
CA LYS A 291 10.18 -16.57 -11.85
C LYS A 291 11.16 -15.58 -12.48
N ASP A 292 10.79 -15.00 -13.62
CA ASP A 292 11.58 -14.01 -14.34
C ASP A 292 11.09 -12.62 -13.91
N GLU A 293 12.00 -11.80 -13.40
CA GLU A 293 11.73 -10.42 -12.99
C GLU A 293 11.64 -9.47 -14.19
N SER A 294 12.07 -9.93 -15.39
CA SER A 294 12.04 -9.11 -16.60
C SER A 294 10.65 -9.05 -17.24
N LEU A 295 10.29 -7.87 -17.74
CA LEU A 295 9.03 -7.70 -18.46
C LEU A 295 9.10 -8.39 -19.83
N SER A 296 8.13 -9.26 -20.11
CA SER A 296 7.95 -9.79 -21.47
C SER A 296 7.70 -8.67 -22.47
N GLU A 297 8.08 -8.86 -23.74
CA GLU A 297 7.87 -7.86 -24.80
C GLU A 297 6.40 -7.43 -24.95
N ASP A 298 5.46 -8.36 -24.77
CA ASP A 298 4.04 -8.04 -24.84
C ASP A 298 3.58 -7.24 -23.61
N LEU A 299 4.11 -7.52 -22.41
CA LEU A 299 3.81 -6.73 -21.22
C LEU A 299 4.40 -5.31 -21.31
N LYS A 300 5.60 -5.15 -21.87
CA LYS A 300 6.17 -3.82 -22.16
C LYS A 300 5.24 -3.00 -23.07
N LYS A 301 4.68 -3.61 -24.12
CA LYS A 301 3.67 -2.95 -24.98
C LYS A 301 2.44 -2.50 -24.20
N ILE A 302 1.92 -3.34 -23.29
CA ILE A 302 0.79 -2.97 -22.43
C ILE A 302 1.15 -1.81 -21.49
N CYS A 303 2.32 -1.83 -20.85
CA CYS A 303 2.80 -0.74 -20.01
C CYS A 303 2.86 0.58 -20.80
N VAL A 304 3.48 0.57 -21.98
CA VAL A 304 3.58 1.76 -22.83
C VAL A 304 2.19 2.20 -23.32
N ALA A 305 1.29 1.26 -23.66
CA ALA A 305 -0.07 1.59 -24.08
C ALA A 305 -0.86 2.33 -23.00
N VAL A 306 -0.80 1.84 -21.75
CA VAL A 306 -1.45 2.46 -20.60
C VAL A 306 -0.89 3.87 -20.35
N GLU A 307 0.42 4.04 -20.45
CA GLU A 307 1.04 5.37 -20.29
C GLU A 307 0.73 6.30 -21.47
N CYS A 308 0.56 5.79 -22.69
CA CYS A 308 0.11 6.59 -23.84
C CYS A 308 -1.26 7.21 -23.57
N PHE A 309 -2.23 6.44 -23.07
CA PHE A 309 -3.55 6.97 -22.72
C PHE A 309 -3.46 8.05 -21.63
N HIS A 310 -2.65 7.82 -20.60
CA HIS A 310 -2.46 8.79 -19.53
C HIS A 310 -1.79 10.07 -20.01
N LYS A 311 -0.68 9.96 -20.75
CA LYS A 311 0.09 11.10 -21.24
C LYS A 311 -0.68 11.89 -22.29
N ALA A 312 -1.55 11.24 -23.07
CA ALA A 312 -2.49 11.91 -23.95
C ALA A 312 -3.51 12.73 -23.16
N SER A 313 -4.11 12.15 -22.11
CA SER A 313 -5.07 12.89 -21.28
C SER A 313 -4.42 14.12 -20.66
N LEU A 314 -3.17 14.02 -20.17
CA LEU A 314 -2.45 15.18 -19.62
C LEU A 314 -2.22 16.30 -20.65
N ILE A 315 -1.93 15.95 -21.91
CA ILE A 315 -1.77 16.98 -22.96
C ILE A 315 -3.08 17.72 -23.18
N HIS A 316 -4.20 16.98 -23.21
CA HIS A 316 -5.52 17.57 -23.41
C HIS A 316 -5.95 18.39 -22.19
N ASP A 317 -5.79 17.86 -20.98
CA ASP A 317 -6.04 18.56 -19.72
C ASP A 317 -5.22 19.85 -19.64
N ASP A 318 -3.92 19.83 -19.96
CA ASP A 318 -3.06 21.03 -19.97
C ASP A 318 -3.62 22.13 -20.88
N ILE A 319 -4.20 21.76 -22.02
CA ILE A 319 -4.81 22.70 -22.97
C ILE A 319 -6.15 23.24 -22.43
N GLU A 320 -6.97 22.36 -21.87
CA GLU A 320 -8.27 22.69 -21.30
C GLU A 320 -8.14 23.61 -20.08
N ASP A 321 -7.07 23.41 -19.32
CA ASP A 321 -6.74 24.10 -18.07
C ASP A 321 -5.88 25.36 -18.31
N ASN A 322 -5.33 25.49 -19.52
CA ASN A 322 -4.38 26.54 -19.92
C ASN A 322 -3.14 26.59 -19.01
N ASP A 323 -2.59 25.42 -18.70
CA ASP A 323 -1.41 25.25 -17.86
C ASP A 323 -0.11 25.48 -18.63
N ASP A 324 0.68 26.49 -18.27
CA ASP A 324 1.96 26.77 -18.95
C ASP A 324 3.06 25.74 -18.63
N LYS A 325 2.94 25.03 -17.50
CA LYS A 325 3.97 24.09 -17.01
C LYS A 325 3.39 22.83 -16.40
N ARG A 326 4.09 21.71 -16.60
CA ARG A 326 3.87 20.43 -15.92
C ARG A 326 5.19 19.77 -15.57
N TYR A 327 5.28 19.23 -14.35
CA TYR A 327 6.52 18.62 -13.81
C TYR A 327 7.75 19.54 -13.86
N GLY A 328 7.55 20.86 -13.75
CA GLY A 328 8.61 21.86 -13.82
C GLY A 328 9.05 22.24 -15.25
N GLU A 329 8.49 21.61 -16.28
CA GLU A 329 8.78 21.87 -17.69
C GLU A 329 7.59 22.55 -18.39
N GLN A 330 7.83 23.17 -19.55
CA GLN A 330 6.74 23.73 -20.37
C GLN A 330 5.83 22.63 -20.92
N THR A 331 4.53 22.86 -20.89
CA THR A 331 3.55 22.01 -21.56
C THR A 331 3.70 22.05 -23.08
N LEU A 332 3.19 21.03 -23.78
CA LEU A 332 3.32 20.97 -25.24
C LEU A 332 2.63 22.15 -25.93
N HIS A 333 1.46 22.58 -25.42
CA HIS A 333 0.72 23.68 -26.06
C HIS A 333 1.42 25.03 -25.86
N ALA A 334 2.04 25.27 -24.70
CA ALA A 334 2.80 26.49 -24.42
C ALA A 334 4.05 26.60 -25.32
N SER A 335 4.70 25.48 -25.63
CA SER A 335 5.95 25.45 -26.40
C SER A 335 5.76 25.31 -27.91
N HIS A 336 4.74 24.56 -28.37
CA HIS A 336 4.54 24.21 -29.77
C HIS A 336 3.16 24.64 -30.33
N GLY A 337 2.34 25.27 -29.50
CA GLY A 337 0.99 25.70 -29.87
C GLY A 337 -0.06 24.60 -29.70
N ILE A 338 -1.31 25.04 -29.52
CA ILE A 338 -2.47 24.17 -29.25
C ILE A 338 -2.66 23.12 -30.35
N ALA A 339 -2.57 23.51 -31.62
CA ALA A 339 -2.85 22.62 -32.74
C ALA A 339 -1.91 21.40 -32.80
N LEU A 340 -0.61 21.60 -32.54
CA LEU A 340 0.35 20.50 -32.54
C LEU A 340 0.18 19.63 -31.30
N ALA A 341 -0.04 20.24 -30.12
CA ALA A 341 -0.25 19.53 -28.88
C ALA A 341 -1.48 18.60 -28.95
N LEU A 342 -2.63 19.11 -29.44
CA LEU A 342 -3.83 18.29 -29.67
C LEU A 342 -3.52 17.08 -30.57
N ASN A 343 -2.83 17.31 -31.70
CA ASN A 343 -2.52 16.23 -32.63
C ASN A 343 -1.55 15.19 -32.05
N VAL A 344 -0.64 15.59 -31.16
CA VAL A 344 0.23 14.65 -30.41
C VAL A 344 -0.59 13.82 -29.42
N GLY A 345 -1.56 14.43 -28.72
CA GLY A 345 -2.47 13.70 -27.83
C GLY A 345 -3.29 12.66 -28.59
N ASP A 346 -3.90 13.04 -29.73
CA ASP A 346 -4.63 12.13 -30.61
C ASP A 346 -3.77 10.96 -31.12
N LEU A 347 -2.52 11.24 -31.50
CA LEU A 347 -1.56 10.22 -31.91
C LEU A 347 -1.29 9.22 -30.78
N LEU A 348 -1.04 9.70 -29.55
CA LEU A 348 -0.77 8.84 -28.40
C LEU A 348 -1.97 7.95 -28.06
N ILE A 349 -3.20 8.45 -28.21
CA ILE A 349 -4.42 7.63 -28.09
C ILE A 349 -4.39 6.48 -29.10
N GLY A 350 -4.10 6.79 -30.37
CA GLY A 350 -3.98 5.79 -31.43
C GLY A 350 -2.88 4.76 -31.14
N GLU A 351 -1.71 5.21 -30.69
CA GLU A 351 -0.58 4.35 -30.31
C GLU A 351 -0.95 3.39 -29.18
N GLY A 352 -1.69 3.84 -28.16
CA GLY A 352 -2.15 2.97 -27.09
C GLY A 352 -2.98 1.78 -27.60
N TYR A 353 -3.97 2.02 -28.46
CA TYR A 353 -4.77 0.93 -29.05
C TYR A 353 -3.94 0.07 -30.01
N ARG A 354 -3.06 0.68 -30.81
CA ARG A 354 -2.18 -0.03 -31.73
C ARG A 354 -1.28 -1.01 -31.00
N LEU A 355 -0.67 -0.60 -29.88
CA LEU A 355 0.22 -1.42 -29.07
C LEU A 355 -0.50 -2.62 -28.46
N ILE A 356 -1.74 -2.45 -27.98
CA ILE A 356 -2.58 -3.58 -27.51
C ILE A 356 -2.82 -4.57 -28.65
N ALA A 357 -3.20 -4.09 -29.83
CA ALA A 357 -3.50 -4.92 -30.99
C ALA A 357 -2.27 -5.69 -31.51
N ASP A 358 -1.08 -5.09 -31.38
CA ASP A 358 0.21 -5.62 -31.82
C ASP A 358 0.85 -6.63 -30.83
N THR A 359 0.15 -6.95 -29.73
CA THR A 359 0.58 -8.04 -28.84
C THR A 359 0.32 -9.41 -29.46
N ARG A 360 1.11 -10.39 -29.02
CA ARG A 360 0.97 -11.82 -29.37
C ARG A 360 0.01 -12.59 -28.46
N LEU A 361 -0.77 -11.86 -27.64
CA LEU A 361 -1.81 -12.43 -26.79
C LEU A 361 -2.93 -13.05 -27.63
N SER A 362 -3.76 -13.88 -26.97
CA SER A 362 -4.92 -14.49 -27.63
C SER A 362 -5.89 -13.43 -28.18
N PRO A 363 -6.64 -13.73 -29.26
CA PRO A 363 -7.68 -12.84 -29.76
C PRO A 363 -8.67 -12.40 -28.69
N GLU A 364 -9.03 -13.30 -27.76
CA GLU A 364 -9.95 -13.05 -26.66
C GLU A 364 -9.39 -12.03 -25.67
N GLN A 365 -8.14 -12.19 -25.23
CA GLN A 365 -7.46 -11.22 -24.36
C GLN A 365 -7.36 -9.85 -25.03
N LYS A 366 -6.95 -9.79 -26.30
CA LYS A 366 -6.84 -8.53 -27.04
C LYS A 366 -8.18 -7.84 -27.19
N ASN A 367 -9.23 -8.58 -27.53
CA ASN A 367 -10.57 -8.02 -27.67
C ASN A 367 -11.05 -7.41 -26.35
N LEU A 368 -10.86 -8.13 -25.24
CA LEU A 368 -11.24 -7.66 -23.92
C LEU A 368 -10.43 -6.44 -23.47
N MET A 369 -9.11 -6.44 -23.67
CA MET A 369 -8.26 -5.28 -23.40
C MET A 369 -8.71 -4.04 -24.19
N LEU A 370 -9.00 -4.19 -25.48
CA LEU A 370 -9.50 -3.09 -26.30
C LEU A 370 -10.85 -2.56 -25.80
N GLN A 371 -11.76 -3.44 -25.38
CA GLN A 371 -13.03 -3.04 -24.77
C GLN A 371 -12.80 -2.22 -23.50
N ILE A 372 -11.95 -2.70 -22.59
CA ILE A 372 -11.60 -2.04 -21.33
C ILE A 372 -10.98 -0.66 -21.59
N ALA A 373 -9.96 -0.58 -22.47
CA ALA A 373 -9.35 0.70 -22.84
C ALA A 373 -10.36 1.67 -23.43
N SER A 374 -11.22 1.20 -24.34
CA SER A 374 -12.20 2.05 -25.01
C SER A 374 -13.27 2.58 -24.06
N GLU A 375 -13.77 1.76 -23.14
CA GLU A 375 -14.76 2.20 -22.17
C GLU A 375 -14.14 3.12 -21.13
N GLY A 376 -12.94 2.80 -20.61
CA GLY A 376 -12.21 3.67 -19.70
C GLY A 376 -11.95 5.05 -20.31
N HIS A 377 -11.50 5.09 -21.56
CA HIS A 377 -11.33 6.36 -22.30
C HIS A 377 -12.65 7.14 -22.39
N ARG A 378 -13.76 6.49 -22.77
CA ARG A 378 -15.08 7.13 -22.85
C ARG A 378 -15.53 7.70 -21.51
N GLN A 379 -15.28 6.99 -20.42
CA GLN A 379 -15.63 7.44 -19.07
C GLN A 379 -14.82 8.67 -18.67
N LEU A 380 -13.50 8.67 -18.91
CA LEU A 380 -12.64 9.83 -18.67
C LEU A 380 -13.13 11.07 -19.43
N CYS A 381 -13.39 10.94 -20.74
CA CYS A 381 -13.91 12.06 -21.54
C CYS A 381 -15.29 12.53 -21.08
N ARG A 382 -16.16 11.64 -20.58
CA ARG A 382 -17.47 12.01 -20.02
C ARG A 382 -17.30 12.76 -18.69
N GLY A 383 -16.39 12.31 -17.83
CA GLY A 383 -16.06 12.97 -16.56
C GLY A 383 -15.53 14.37 -16.79
N GLN A 384 -14.47 14.50 -17.60
CA GLN A 384 -13.88 15.78 -17.96
C GLN A 384 -14.88 16.68 -18.69
N GLY A 385 -15.65 16.12 -19.64
CA GLY A 385 -16.69 16.86 -20.35
C GLY A 385 -17.82 17.37 -19.46
N ALA A 386 -18.16 16.66 -18.38
CA ALA A 386 -19.16 17.12 -17.40
C ALA A 386 -18.65 18.35 -16.62
N GLU A 387 -17.39 18.31 -16.19
CA GLU A 387 -16.72 19.44 -15.53
C GLU A 387 -16.62 20.65 -16.46
N LEU A 388 -16.12 20.47 -17.69
CA LEU A 388 -16.04 21.53 -18.70
C LEU A 388 -17.41 22.14 -19.03
N SER A 389 -18.44 21.30 -19.14
CA SER A 389 -19.82 21.75 -19.39
C SER A 389 -20.35 22.56 -18.23
N TRP A 390 -20.04 22.16 -17.00
CA TRP A 390 -20.39 22.89 -15.80
C TRP A 390 -19.64 24.24 -15.73
N MET A 391 -18.34 24.27 -16.05
CA MET A 391 -17.54 25.51 -16.05
C MET A 391 -18.05 26.58 -17.02
N ARG A 392 -18.78 26.20 -18.07
CA ARG A 392 -19.43 27.15 -18.99
C ARG A 392 -20.64 27.86 -18.39
N SER A 393 -21.29 27.27 -17.39
CA SER A 393 -22.47 27.80 -16.73
C SER A 393 -22.50 27.35 -15.27
N PRO A 394 -21.55 27.84 -14.45
CA PRO A 394 -21.31 27.29 -13.13
C PRO A 394 -22.46 27.60 -12.18
N VAL A 395 -22.89 26.59 -11.44
CA VAL A 395 -23.96 26.66 -10.44
C VAL A 395 -23.55 25.90 -9.19
N PRO A 396 -24.05 26.27 -7.99
CA PRO A 396 -23.73 25.54 -6.78
C PRO A 396 -24.05 24.04 -6.91
N MET A 397 -23.11 23.20 -6.47
CA MET A 397 -23.25 21.75 -6.50
C MET A 397 -23.37 21.17 -5.09
N LYS A 398 -24.10 20.08 -4.97
CA LYS A 398 -24.09 19.23 -3.78
C LYS A 398 -22.83 18.38 -3.74
N ALA A 399 -22.44 17.97 -2.54
CA ALA A 399 -21.27 17.12 -2.34
C ALA A 399 -21.36 15.82 -3.16
N VAL A 400 -22.56 15.22 -3.26
CA VAL A 400 -22.78 14.00 -4.06
C VAL A 400 -22.51 14.22 -5.55
N GLU A 401 -22.87 15.38 -6.10
CA GLU A 401 -22.69 15.68 -7.52
C GLU A 401 -21.20 15.88 -7.84
N VAL A 402 -20.45 16.49 -6.92
CA VAL A 402 -18.98 16.60 -7.05
C VAL A 402 -18.32 15.22 -6.97
N LEU A 403 -18.75 14.36 -6.04
CA LEU A 403 -18.24 12.99 -5.94
C LEU A 403 -18.55 12.14 -7.19
N ASP A 404 -19.67 12.38 -7.86
CA ASP A 404 -20.01 11.72 -9.13
C ASP A 404 -19.07 12.14 -10.28
N ILE A 405 -18.60 13.40 -10.30
CA ILE A 405 -17.54 13.87 -11.21
C ILE A 405 -16.24 13.15 -10.89
N PHE A 406 -15.83 13.08 -9.62
CA PHE A 406 -14.59 12.41 -9.19
C PHE A 406 -14.57 10.93 -9.58
N ARG A 407 -15.70 10.24 -9.41
CA ARG A 407 -15.87 8.85 -9.84
C ARG A 407 -15.54 8.66 -11.32
N SER A 408 -15.88 9.64 -12.16
CA SER A 408 -15.73 9.52 -13.62
C SER A 408 -14.40 10.05 -14.16
N LYS A 409 -13.72 10.95 -13.43
CA LYS A 409 -12.49 11.61 -13.90
C LYS A 409 -11.22 10.83 -13.61
N THR A 410 -11.11 10.19 -12.44
CA THR A 410 -9.81 9.62 -12.00
C THR A 410 -9.85 8.09 -11.83
N ALA A 411 -10.95 7.54 -11.34
CA ALA A 411 -11.09 6.09 -11.11
C ALA A 411 -10.88 5.24 -12.38
N PRO A 412 -11.42 5.61 -13.57
CA PRO A 412 -11.31 4.75 -14.75
C PRO A 412 -9.86 4.50 -15.18
N ALA A 413 -8.96 5.47 -14.96
CA ALA A 413 -7.57 5.32 -15.37
C ALA A 413 -6.79 4.32 -14.50
N PHE A 414 -7.13 4.21 -13.20
CA PHE A 414 -6.59 3.16 -12.32
C PHE A 414 -7.22 1.80 -12.65
N GLU A 415 -8.53 1.78 -12.90
CA GLU A 415 -9.27 0.56 -13.24
C GLU A 415 -8.72 -0.08 -14.52
N VAL A 416 -8.52 0.71 -15.58
CA VAL A 416 -7.93 0.24 -16.84
C VAL A 416 -6.57 -0.40 -16.58
N ALA A 417 -5.67 0.24 -15.83
CA ALA A 417 -4.34 -0.32 -15.56
C ALA A 417 -4.40 -1.68 -14.84
N LEU A 418 -5.24 -1.79 -13.81
CA LEU A 418 -5.41 -3.03 -13.05
C LEU A 418 -6.06 -4.14 -13.87
N GLN A 419 -7.13 -3.83 -14.61
CA GLN A 419 -7.82 -4.81 -15.46
C GLN A 419 -6.93 -5.27 -16.63
N MET A 420 -6.11 -4.38 -17.22
CA MET A 420 -5.15 -4.76 -18.26
C MET A 420 -4.17 -5.82 -17.75
N GLY A 421 -3.65 -5.64 -16.53
CA GLY A 421 -2.79 -6.65 -15.91
C GLY A 421 -3.51 -7.98 -15.66
N ALA A 422 -4.74 -7.93 -15.17
CA ALA A 422 -5.54 -9.14 -14.92
C ALA A 422 -5.85 -9.90 -16.22
N VAL A 423 -6.24 -9.21 -17.29
CA VAL A 423 -6.49 -9.84 -18.60
C VAL A 423 -5.21 -10.41 -19.20
N PHE A 424 -4.07 -9.75 -18.99
CA PHE A 424 -2.76 -10.26 -19.42
C PHE A 424 -2.43 -11.58 -18.71
N ALA A 425 -2.70 -11.69 -17.41
CA ALA A 425 -2.53 -12.92 -16.64
C ALA A 425 -3.49 -14.04 -17.08
N GLY A 426 -4.70 -13.70 -17.51
CA GLY A 426 -5.65 -14.64 -18.13
C GLY A 426 -7.10 -14.11 -18.11
N VAL A 427 -7.95 -14.59 -19.03
CA VAL A 427 -9.36 -14.16 -19.10
C VAL A 427 -10.16 -14.67 -17.90
N ASP A 428 -9.94 -15.93 -17.50
CA ASP A 428 -10.58 -16.52 -16.31
C ASP A 428 -10.12 -15.80 -15.04
N VAL A 429 -8.81 -15.52 -14.96
CA VAL A 429 -8.19 -14.73 -13.88
C VAL A 429 -8.85 -13.36 -13.76
N HIS A 430 -9.01 -12.65 -14.88
CA HIS A 430 -9.72 -11.37 -14.91
C HIS A 430 -11.18 -11.52 -14.45
N ALA A 431 -11.90 -12.57 -14.88
CA ALA A 431 -13.30 -12.76 -14.51
C ALA A 431 -13.48 -12.92 -13.00
N GLU A 432 -12.52 -13.51 -12.30
CA GLU A 432 -12.53 -13.66 -10.84
C GLU A 432 -12.35 -12.33 -10.10
N VAL A 433 -11.52 -11.42 -10.62
CA VAL A 433 -11.14 -10.20 -9.89
C VAL A 433 -11.76 -8.90 -10.41
N LYS A 434 -12.46 -8.93 -11.55
CA LYS A 434 -12.97 -7.73 -12.24
C LYS A 434 -13.82 -6.84 -11.32
N ASP A 435 -14.80 -7.41 -10.64
CA ASP A 435 -15.73 -6.63 -9.81
C ASP A 435 -15.04 -6.05 -8.57
N THR A 436 -14.09 -6.80 -7.99
CA THR A 436 -13.23 -6.31 -6.92
C THR A 436 -12.34 -5.16 -7.39
N ILE A 437 -11.70 -5.28 -8.56
CA ILE A 437 -10.88 -4.21 -9.15
C ILE A 437 -11.74 -2.96 -9.40
N HIS A 438 -12.96 -3.12 -9.92
CA HIS A 438 -13.87 -2.01 -10.15
C HIS A 438 -14.22 -1.26 -8.85
N ALA A 439 -14.68 -1.99 -7.83
CA ALA A 439 -15.03 -1.41 -6.53
C ALA A 439 -13.81 -0.75 -5.84
N TYR A 440 -12.64 -1.36 -5.96
CA TYR A 440 -11.38 -0.81 -5.44
C TYR A 440 -11.00 0.48 -6.15
N SER A 441 -10.99 0.49 -7.48
CA SER A 441 -10.59 1.63 -8.31
C SER A 441 -11.54 2.81 -8.17
N GLU A 442 -12.85 2.57 -8.06
CA GLU A 442 -13.83 3.62 -7.77
C GLU A 442 -13.51 4.33 -6.45
N ALA A 443 -13.39 3.56 -5.36
CA ALA A 443 -13.14 4.12 -4.04
C ALA A 443 -11.77 4.82 -3.96
N LEU A 444 -10.74 4.23 -4.56
CA LEU A 444 -9.41 4.82 -4.65
C LEU A 444 -9.41 6.14 -5.43
N GLY A 445 -10.07 6.18 -6.59
CA GLY A 445 -10.12 7.36 -7.46
C GLY A 445 -10.84 8.53 -6.79
N ILE A 446 -11.94 8.25 -6.07
CA ILE A 446 -12.66 9.27 -5.29
C ILE A 446 -11.77 9.79 -4.15
N ALA A 447 -11.17 8.90 -3.35
CA ALA A 447 -10.27 9.31 -2.27
C ALA A 447 -9.08 10.15 -2.78
N TYR A 448 -8.55 9.81 -3.96
CA TYR A 448 -7.45 10.52 -4.60
C TYR A 448 -7.85 11.96 -4.96
N GLN A 449 -9.01 12.17 -5.60
CA GLN A 449 -9.48 13.53 -5.91
C GLN A 449 -9.81 14.33 -4.66
N ILE A 450 -10.37 13.71 -3.61
CA ILE A 450 -10.58 14.42 -2.35
C ILE A 450 -9.25 14.91 -1.76
N ARG A 451 -8.17 14.12 -1.87
CA ARG A 451 -6.84 14.55 -1.45
C ARG A 451 -6.35 15.73 -2.26
N ASP A 452 -6.48 15.67 -3.59
CA ASP A 452 -6.01 16.73 -4.49
C ASP A 452 -6.77 18.04 -4.19
N ASP A 453 -8.09 17.99 -4.05
CA ASP A 453 -8.90 19.13 -3.59
C ASP A 453 -8.43 19.71 -2.24
N LEU A 454 -8.06 18.83 -1.30
CA LEU A 454 -7.59 19.23 0.03
C LEU A 454 -6.18 19.82 -0.02
N SER A 455 -5.29 19.33 -0.88
CA SER A 455 -3.94 19.90 -1.05
C SER A 455 -3.96 21.27 -1.71
N ASP A 456 -5.00 21.54 -2.51
CA ASP A 456 -5.20 22.85 -3.15
C ASP A 456 -5.81 23.89 -2.19
N HIS A 457 -6.21 23.49 -0.98
CA HIS A 457 -6.63 24.41 0.08
C HIS A 457 -5.44 24.76 1.01
N GLY A 458 -4.89 25.98 0.89
CA GLY A 458 -3.89 26.52 1.82
C GLY A 458 -2.77 27.35 1.17
N GLU A 459 -1.92 27.98 1.98
CA GLU A 459 -0.78 28.80 1.52
C GLU A 459 0.35 27.91 0.96
N GLY A 460 0.16 27.31 -0.22
CA GLY A 460 1.17 26.48 -0.88
C GLY A 460 0.70 25.51 -1.97
N GLY A 461 -0.57 25.54 -2.40
CA GLY A 461 -1.06 24.71 -3.51
C GLY A 461 -0.35 25.04 -4.83
N ASP A 462 0.13 24.01 -5.54
CA ASP A 462 0.81 24.15 -6.84
C ASP A 462 -0.16 24.57 -7.97
N THR A 463 -1.48 24.45 -7.73
CA THR A 463 -2.58 24.82 -8.62
C THR A 463 -3.68 25.50 -7.82
N ASN A 464 -4.05 26.73 -8.19
CA ASN A 464 -5.04 27.50 -7.44
C ASN A 464 -6.45 27.18 -7.98
N ASP A 465 -6.98 26.00 -7.63
CA ASP A 465 -8.30 25.50 -8.07
C ASP A 465 -9.46 26.46 -7.72
N LEU A 466 -9.27 27.28 -6.69
CA LEU A 466 -10.17 28.38 -6.33
C LEU A 466 -10.08 29.56 -7.29
N GLU A 467 -8.94 29.85 -7.91
CA GLU A 467 -8.83 30.85 -8.98
C GLU A 467 -9.48 30.35 -10.28
N GLN A 468 -9.37 29.05 -10.56
CA GLN A 468 -10.02 28.41 -11.70
C GLN A 468 -11.51 28.09 -11.45
N MET A 469 -11.95 28.12 -10.18
CA MET A 469 -13.30 27.86 -9.71
C MET A 469 -13.88 26.56 -10.31
N ARG A 470 -13.18 25.45 -10.07
CA ARG A 470 -13.60 24.09 -10.45
C ARG A 470 -14.59 23.53 -9.42
N PRO A 471 -15.39 22.49 -9.77
CA PRO A 471 -16.15 21.73 -8.79
C PRO A 471 -15.23 21.16 -7.72
N ASN A 472 -15.32 21.68 -6.49
CA ASN A 472 -14.55 21.20 -5.36
C ASN A 472 -15.45 20.76 -4.19
N LEU A 473 -14.99 19.75 -3.46
CA LEU A 473 -15.75 19.11 -2.38
C LEU A 473 -15.89 20.01 -1.15
N PRO A 474 -14.84 20.74 -0.68
CA PRO A 474 -14.98 21.65 0.44
C PRO A 474 -16.05 22.74 0.24
N MET A 475 -16.11 23.39 -0.92
CA MET A 475 -17.14 24.41 -1.18
C MET A 475 -18.53 23.80 -1.31
N ALA A 476 -18.66 22.59 -1.87
CA ALA A 476 -19.95 21.90 -1.96
C ALA A 476 -20.50 21.59 -0.55
N ILE A 477 -19.65 21.06 0.34
CA ILE A 477 -20.03 20.80 1.75
C ILE A 477 -20.31 22.10 2.49
N ALA A 478 -19.50 23.13 2.29
CA ALA A 478 -19.72 24.45 2.88
C ALA A 478 -21.07 25.02 2.44
N TYR A 479 -21.39 24.95 1.15
CA TYR A 479 -22.65 25.45 0.58
C TYR A 479 -23.88 24.72 1.15
N GLU A 480 -23.79 23.41 1.34
CA GLU A 480 -24.84 22.62 1.97
C GLU A 480 -25.09 23.01 3.44
N LYS A 481 -24.04 23.41 4.16
CA LYS A 481 -24.10 23.80 5.57
C LYS A 481 -24.42 25.27 5.80
N ALA A 482 -24.05 26.13 4.87
CA ALA A 482 -24.17 27.57 4.98
C ALA A 482 -25.63 28.03 5.06
N ARG A 483 -25.83 29.18 5.70
CA ARG A 483 -27.12 29.87 5.83
C ARG A 483 -26.94 31.35 5.51
N ASP A 484 -28.05 32.00 5.15
CA ASP A 484 -28.15 33.44 5.00
C ASP A 484 -27.00 34.02 4.15
N GLU A 485 -26.32 35.06 4.64
CA GLU A 485 -25.24 35.78 3.94
C GLU A 485 -24.08 34.86 3.52
N SER A 486 -23.70 33.88 4.35
CA SER A 486 -22.65 32.91 3.99
C SER A 486 -23.02 32.05 2.80
N LYS A 487 -24.30 31.72 2.65
CA LYS A 487 -24.79 30.92 1.53
C LYS A 487 -24.84 31.73 0.24
N GLU A 488 -25.26 32.99 0.32
CA GLU A 488 -25.22 33.92 -0.82
C GLU A 488 -23.79 34.18 -1.27
N MET A 489 -22.85 34.33 -0.33
CA MET A 489 -21.43 34.50 -0.63
C MET A 489 -20.85 33.29 -1.37
N LEU A 490 -21.13 32.07 -0.90
CA LEU A 490 -20.71 30.84 -1.58
C LEU A 490 -21.37 30.69 -2.95
N GLU A 491 -22.66 31.02 -3.09
CA GLU A 491 -23.35 30.98 -4.39
C GLU A 491 -22.72 31.94 -5.41
N THR A 492 -22.39 33.14 -4.96
CA THR A 492 -21.70 34.16 -5.76
C THR A 492 -20.29 33.69 -6.14
N ALA A 493 -19.58 33.02 -5.23
CA ALA A 493 -18.31 32.36 -5.50
C ALA A 493 -18.44 31.30 -6.59
N TRP A 494 -19.37 30.35 -6.43
CA TRP A 494 -19.62 29.30 -7.43
C TRP A 494 -19.92 29.88 -8.82
N LYS A 495 -20.71 30.95 -8.91
CA LYS A 495 -21.04 31.59 -10.20
C LYS A 495 -19.92 32.43 -10.80
N ARG A 496 -18.77 32.57 -10.11
CA ARG A 496 -17.65 33.43 -10.50
C ARG A 496 -18.05 34.92 -10.57
N GLU A 497 -18.97 35.32 -9.69
CA GLU A 497 -19.55 36.66 -9.61
C GLU A 497 -19.02 37.43 -8.38
N LEU A 498 -17.89 37.00 -7.80
CA LEU A 498 -17.32 37.66 -6.62
C LEU A 498 -17.00 39.13 -6.91
N ASN A 499 -17.59 40.00 -6.09
CA ASN A 499 -17.25 41.41 -6.06
C ASN A 499 -15.87 41.54 -5.37
N GLY A 500 -15.01 42.46 -5.80
CA GLY A 500 -13.64 42.62 -5.28
C GLY A 500 -13.49 42.96 -3.78
N THR A 501 -14.58 42.87 -3.01
CA THR A 501 -14.63 42.96 -1.55
C THR A 501 -14.48 41.59 -0.86
N VAL A 502 -14.80 40.49 -1.56
CA VAL A 502 -14.66 39.12 -1.05
C VAL A 502 -13.55 38.44 -1.84
N SER A 503 -12.52 37.98 -1.14
CA SER A 503 -11.37 37.27 -1.70
C SER A 503 -11.57 35.75 -1.64
N HIS A 504 -10.77 35.00 -2.40
CA HIS A 504 -10.74 33.54 -2.30
C HIS A 504 -10.37 33.06 -0.88
N LYS A 505 -9.51 33.80 -0.17
CA LYS A 505 -9.16 33.51 1.24
C LYS A 505 -10.38 33.61 2.18
N ASP A 506 -11.32 34.52 1.90
CA ASP A 506 -12.54 34.63 2.70
C ASP A 506 -13.45 33.39 2.49
N ILE A 507 -13.47 32.85 1.26
CA ILE A 507 -14.17 31.60 0.94
C ILE A 507 -13.52 30.40 1.62
N GLU A 508 -12.19 30.30 1.59
CA GLU A 508 -11.42 29.27 2.30
C GLU A 508 -11.69 29.30 3.81
N SER A 509 -11.63 30.49 4.42
CA SER A 509 -11.92 30.69 5.84
C SER A 509 -13.35 30.26 6.17
N LEU A 510 -14.32 30.61 5.33
CA LEU A 510 -15.70 30.17 5.54
C LEU A 510 -15.84 28.64 5.44
N CYS A 511 -15.15 28.00 4.50
CA CYS A 511 -15.14 26.53 4.39
C CYS A 511 -14.56 25.88 5.66
N ALA A 512 -13.50 26.45 6.22
CA ALA A 512 -12.91 26.00 7.49
C ALA A 512 -13.88 26.20 8.68
N ASP A 513 -14.51 27.37 8.79
CA ASP A 513 -15.47 27.70 9.86
C ASP A 513 -16.69 26.77 9.85
N LEU A 514 -17.18 26.43 8.65
CA LEU A 514 -18.29 25.48 8.46
C LEU A 514 -17.87 24.01 8.62
N LYS A 515 -16.62 23.74 9.00
CA LYS A 515 -16.08 22.38 9.15
C LYS A 515 -16.24 21.56 7.88
N ALA A 516 -16.07 22.19 6.72
CA ALA A 516 -16.13 21.51 5.44
C ALA A 516 -14.85 20.68 5.21
N ILE A 517 -13.68 21.24 5.56
CA ILE A 517 -12.38 20.55 5.49
C ILE A 517 -12.39 19.26 6.32
N ASP A 518 -12.73 19.34 7.62
CA ASP A 518 -12.84 18.17 8.51
C ASP A 518 -13.81 17.09 7.96
N ARG A 519 -14.84 17.52 7.21
CA ARG A 519 -15.82 16.59 6.61
C ARG A 519 -15.26 15.94 5.35
N SER A 520 -14.52 16.68 4.52
CA SER A 520 -13.80 16.16 3.36
C SER A 520 -12.75 15.14 3.79
N GLU A 521 -11.95 15.42 4.82
CA GLU A 521 -10.97 14.47 5.38
C GLU A 521 -11.65 13.17 5.85
N LYS A 522 -12.78 13.27 6.57
CA LYS A 522 -13.56 12.09 6.98
C LYS A 522 -14.11 11.29 5.81
N LEU A 523 -14.50 11.96 4.72
CA LEU A 523 -14.96 11.29 3.50
C LEU A 523 -13.80 10.59 2.79
N GLN A 524 -12.63 11.23 2.73
CA GLN A 524 -11.40 10.64 2.20
C GLN A 524 -11.06 9.34 2.95
N GLU A 525 -11.03 9.36 4.28
CA GLU A 525 -10.80 8.17 5.10
C GLU A 525 -11.85 7.09 4.86
N ALA A 526 -13.13 7.46 4.77
CA ALA A 526 -14.20 6.50 4.48
C ALA A 526 -14.01 5.80 3.12
N TYR A 527 -13.61 6.52 2.08
CA TYR A 527 -13.34 5.93 0.77
C TYR A 527 -12.04 5.10 0.75
N LYS A 528 -11.02 5.48 1.51
CA LYS A 528 -9.83 4.63 1.73
C LYS A 528 -10.22 3.31 2.38
N GLU A 529 -11.02 3.35 3.45
CA GLU A 529 -11.57 2.15 4.09
C GLU A 529 -12.42 1.32 3.13
N GLN A 530 -13.24 1.95 2.30
CA GLN A 530 -14.04 1.27 1.30
C GLN A 530 -13.17 0.54 0.27
N ALA A 531 -12.08 1.15 -0.19
CA ALA A 531 -11.12 0.50 -1.08
C ALA A 531 -10.49 -0.72 -0.38
N ILE A 532 -10.11 -0.62 0.89
CA ILE A 532 -9.57 -1.76 1.68
C ILE A 532 -10.60 -2.88 1.85
N ARG A 533 -11.86 -2.53 2.15
CA ARG A 533 -12.94 -3.52 2.29
C ARG A 533 -13.25 -4.23 0.98
N SER A 534 -13.15 -3.54 -0.15
CA SER A 534 -13.42 -4.14 -1.47
C SER A 534 -12.49 -5.30 -1.81
N ILE A 535 -11.29 -5.33 -1.23
CA ILE A 535 -10.27 -6.38 -1.44
C ILE A 535 -10.26 -7.45 -0.34
N ALA A 536 -11.22 -7.44 0.59
CA ALA A 536 -11.27 -8.37 1.72
C ALA A 536 -11.38 -9.83 1.27
N GLU A 537 -12.23 -10.10 0.28
CA GLU A 537 -12.52 -11.43 -0.28
C GLU A 537 -11.56 -11.85 -1.40
N LEU A 538 -10.46 -11.13 -1.61
CA LEU A 538 -9.45 -11.58 -2.59
C LEU A 538 -8.73 -12.82 -2.08
N ASP A 539 -8.80 -13.90 -2.87
CA ASP A 539 -8.13 -15.16 -2.58
C ASP A 539 -6.61 -15.12 -2.84
N ASN A 540 -6.16 -14.21 -3.71
CA ASN A 540 -4.74 -14.05 -4.05
C ASN A 540 -4.04 -13.12 -3.03
N PRO A 541 -3.14 -13.64 -2.16
CA PRO A 541 -2.48 -12.84 -1.13
C PRO A 541 -1.55 -11.76 -1.70
N SER A 542 -0.86 -12.06 -2.82
CA SER A 542 0.07 -11.15 -3.45
C SER A 542 -0.63 -9.94 -4.07
N LEU A 543 -1.77 -10.16 -4.74
CA LEU A 543 -2.63 -9.10 -5.26
C LEU A 543 -3.26 -8.29 -4.13
N LYS A 544 -3.82 -8.95 -3.11
CA LYS A 544 -4.40 -8.29 -1.93
C LYS A 544 -3.38 -7.39 -1.23
N GLY A 545 -2.18 -7.91 -0.98
CA GLY A 545 -1.06 -7.16 -0.39
C GLY A 545 -0.55 -6.03 -1.29
N LEU A 546 -0.55 -6.20 -2.61
CA LEU A 546 -0.22 -5.13 -3.57
C LEU A 546 -1.22 -3.97 -3.47
N LEU A 547 -2.51 -4.26 -3.58
CA LEU A 547 -3.58 -3.24 -3.56
C LEU A 547 -3.64 -2.53 -2.20
N ARG A 548 -3.40 -3.25 -1.09
CA ARG A 548 -3.29 -2.63 0.24
C ARG A 548 -2.12 -1.64 0.33
N ARG A 549 -0.92 -2.05 -0.10
CA ARG A 549 0.28 -1.20 -0.08
C ARG A 549 0.14 0.04 -0.94
N LEU A 550 -0.59 -0.07 -2.05
CA LEU A 550 -0.81 1.05 -2.95
C LEU A 550 -1.61 2.18 -2.29
N ILE A 551 -2.64 1.86 -1.50
CA ILE A 551 -3.37 2.87 -0.72
C ILE A 551 -2.38 3.59 0.21
N GLY A 552 -1.59 2.86 0.99
CA GLY A 552 -0.61 3.45 1.91
C GLY A 552 0.41 4.34 1.18
N LYS A 553 0.93 3.91 0.02
CA LYS A 553 1.89 4.70 -0.78
C LYS A 553 1.27 5.93 -1.44
N ILE A 554 0.00 5.87 -1.87
CA ILE A 554 -0.65 7.01 -2.52
C ILE A 554 -1.00 8.08 -1.48
N PHE A 555 -1.54 7.70 -0.32
CA PHE A 555 -2.03 8.66 0.67
C PHE A 555 -0.99 9.05 1.73
N ASN A 556 0.23 8.54 1.64
CA ASN A 556 1.30 8.82 2.61
C ASN A 556 0.86 8.56 4.06
N ASP A 557 0.01 7.54 4.30
CA ASP A 557 -0.56 7.18 5.61
C ASP A 557 0.48 6.73 6.66
N THR A 558 1.77 6.91 6.35
CA THR A 558 2.89 6.60 7.22
C THR A 558 3.74 7.83 7.55
N GLU A 559 3.15 9.03 7.64
CA GLU A 559 3.54 9.91 8.73
C GLU A 559 2.80 9.47 10.00
N ILE A 560 3.38 8.48 10.69
CA ILE A 560 3.01 8.18 12.06
C ILE A 560 3.40 9.41 12.88
N LYS A 561 2.45 10.31 13.11
CA LYS A 561 2.59 11.38 14.10
C LYS A 561 3.12 10.74 15.38
N GLY A 562 4.29 11.23 15.79
CA GLY A 562 5.12 10.60 16.80
C GLY A 562 4.33 10.17 18.03
N TRP A 563 4.56 8.93 18.46
CA TRP A 563 4.38 8.51 19.84
C TRP A 563 5.40 9.25 20.71
N CYS A 564 5.18 10.54 20.94
CA CYS A 564 5.76 11.32 22.01
C CYS A 564 4.67 12.22 22.58
N GLY A 565 3.77 11.59 23.33
CA GLY A 565 2.88 12.27 24.25
C GLY A 565 3.03 11.60 25.60
N GLU A 566 4.13 11.90 26.31
CA GLU A 566 4.19 12.10 27.76
C GLU A 566 5.66 12.23 28.22
N VAL A 567 5.96 13.39 28.82
CA VAL A 567 7.13 13.75 29.64
C VAL A 567 8.45 14.07 28.93
N VAL A 568 8.54 15.24 28.26
CA VAL A 568 9.73 16.11 28.33
C VAL A 568 9.29 17.59 28.30
N GLU A 569 8.56 18.03 29.32
CA GLU A 569 8.49 19.45 29.71
C GLU A 569 8.83 19.53 31.19
N ASP A 570 10.12 19.61 31.48
CA ASP A 570 10.70 20.47 32.51
C ASP A 570 12.21 20.19 32.60
N GLN A 571 12.98 21.25 32.85
CA GLN A 571 14.45 21.28 33.06
C GLN A 571 15.33 21.64 31.85
N LEU A 572 15.06 22.79 31.23
CA LEU A 572 16.11 23.58 30.57
C LEU A 572 16.06 25.05 30.98
N HIS A 573 15.93 25.35 32.29
CA HIS A 573 16.33 26.64 32.84
C HIS A 573 16.86 26.48 34.27
N ALA A 574 18.17 26.21 34.38
CA ALA A 574 18.94 26.58 35.56
C ALA A 574 20.28 27.19 35.08
N PRO A 575 20.60 28.44 35.48
CA PRO A 575 21.86 29.08 35.09
C PRO A 575 23.01 28.48 35.91
N GLN A 576 24.11 28.12 35.24
CA GLN A 576 25.36 27.78 35.93
C GLN A 576 26.14 29.06 36.28
N PRO A 577 26.88 29.05 37.41
CA PRO A 577 27.63 30.21 37.93
C PRO A 577 28.82 30.62 37.07
#